data_AF-A0A931WSJ8-F1
#
_entry.id   AF-A0A931WSJ8-F1
#
_cell.length_a   1.000
_cell.length_b   1.000
_cell.length_c   1.000
_cell.angle_alpha   90.00
_cell.angle_beta   90.00
_cell.angle_gamma   90.00
#
_symmetry.space_group_name_H-M   'P 1'
#
loop_
_entity.id
_entity.type
_entity.pdbx_description
1 polymer ?
#
loop_
_entity_poly.entity_id
_entity_poly.type
_entity_poly.pdbx_seq_one_letter_code
_entity_poly.pdbx_strand_id
1 'polypeptide(L)'
;MKVEGDRLVASTRFLTSILTGFAIFAALLAVFAIYGVTAYAAQQREREVAIRIALGATRSTVVRMFLKEGIIVLAFGIAFGLLGAAAVARMLESQLYGVQPFDASTLAAAAGLLTAAALLAAWRPAKRAAAKDPLEALKEI
;
A
#
# COMPACT_ATOMS: atom_id res chain seq x y z
N MET A 1 32.94 1.16 32.47
CA MET A 1 32.19 0.13 31.71
C MET A 1 30.69 0.44 31.54
N LYS A 2 30.00 1.06 32.52
CA LYS A 2 28.57 1.45 32.40
C LYS A 2 28.29 2.56 31.34
N VAL A 3 29.20 3.54 31.24
CA VAL A 3 29.10 4.69 30.31
C VAL A 3 29.16 4.28 28.83
N GLU A 4 29.83 3.18 28.50
CA GLU A 4 29.92 2.69 27.11
C GLU A 4 28.62 1.98 26.68
N GLY A 5 27.98 1.26 27.61
CA GLY A 5 26.68 0.63 27.37
C GLY A 5 25.57 1.65 27.13
N ASP A 6 25.55 2.74 27.89
CA ASP A 6 24.55 3.80 27.73
C ASP A 6 24.68 4.54 26.37
N ARG A 7 25.90 4.70 25.84
CA ARG A 7 26.16 5.31 24.52
C ARG A 7 25.70 4.42 23.36
N LEU A 8 25.89 3.11 23.46
CA LEU A 8 25.40 2.15 22.47
C LEU A 8 23.87 2.11 22.47
N VAL A 9 23.24 2.05 23.65
CA VAL A 9 21.77 2.05 23.78
C VAL A 9 21.16 3.37 23.30
N ALA A 10 21.78 4.52 23.59
CA ALA A 10 21.32 5.81 23.09
C ALA A 10 21.40 5.91 21.56
N SER A 11 22.48 5.41 20.96
CA SER A 11 22.68 5.39 19.50
C SER A 11 21.67 4.47 18.80
N THR A 12 21.42 3.28 19.34
CA THR A 12 20.43 2.34 18.78
C THR A 12 19.02 2.90 18.85
N ARG A 13 18.63 3.54 19.96
CA ARG A 13 17.31 4.17 20.11
C ARG A 13 17.11 5.32 19.13
N PHE A 14 18.13 6.14 18.93
CA PHE A 14 18.08 7.25 17.96
C PHE A 14 17.92 6.74 16.52
N LEU A 15 18.72 5.74 16.12
CA LEU A 15 18.63 5.13 14.80
C LEU A 15 17.26 4.48 14.58
N THR A 16 16.74 3.77 15.59
CA THR A 16 15.41 3.13 15.54
C THR A 16 14.30 4.15 15.34
N SER A 17 14.36 5.29 16.02
CA SER A 17 13.38 6.38 15.84
C SER A 17 13.40 6.96 14.43
N ILE A 18 14.60 7.17 13.85
CA ILE A 18 14.75 7.64 12.46
C ILE A 18 14.17 6.62 11.48
N LEU A 19 14.56 5.34 11.62
CA LEU A 19 14.06 4.27 10.76
C LEU A 19 12.54 4.11 10.86
N THR A 20 11.98 4.26 12.07
CA THR A 20 10.52 4.27 12.28
C THR A 20 9.87 5.44 11.55
N GLY A 21 10.46 6.63 11.63
CA GLY A 21 10.00 7.80 10.87
C GLY A 21 10.00 7.54 9.37
N PHE A 22 11.10 7.01 8.82
CA PHE A 22 11.18 6.63 7.40
C PHE A 22 10.14 5.58 7.02
N ALA A 23 9.91 4.58 7.86
CA ALA A 23 8.89 3.55 7.62
C ALA A 23 7.48 4.15 7.54
N ILE A 24 7.15 5.09 8.44
CA ILE A 24 5.85 5.81 8.41
C ILE A 24 5.74 6.63 7.12
N PHE A 25 6.77 7.40 6.76
CA PHE A 25 6.78 8.20 5.52
C PHE A 25 6.63 7.33 4.27
N ALA A 26 7.35 6.20 4.20
CA ALA A 26 7.23 5.26 3.09
C ALA A 26 5.81 4.67 3.00
N ALA A 27 5.20 4.32 4.13
CA ALA A 27 3.82 3.84 4.17
C ALA A 27 2.82 4.90 3.67
N LEU A 28 2.99 6.17 4.05
CA LEU A 28 2.17 7.27 3.55
C LEU A 28 2.32 7.47 2.04
N LEU A 29 3.55 7.43 1.52
CA LEU A 29 3.81 7.52 0.09
C LEU A 29 3.15 6.37 -0.68
N ALA A 30 3.21 5.14 -0.15
CA ALA A 30 2.53 4.00 -0.75
C ALA A 30 1.01 4.21 -0.80
N VAL A 31 0.40 4.72 0.28
CA VAL A 31 -1.02 5.08 0.31
C VAL A 31 -1.36 6.12 -0.77
N PHE A 32 -0.56 7.18 -0.91
CA PHE A 32 -0.79 8.20 -1.92
C PHE A 32 -0.62 7.67 -3.35
N ALA A 33 0.38 6.82 -3.60
CA ALA A 33 0.58 6.20 -4.90
C ALA A 33 -0.62 5.33 -5.30
N ILE A 34 -1.10 4.48 -4.38
CA ILE A 34 -2.26 3.61 -4.61
C ILE A 34 -3.53 4.44 -4.82
N TYR A 35 -3.74 5.48 -4.01
CA TYR A 35 -4.86 6.40 -4.19
C TYR A 35 -4.80 7.09 -5.56
N GLY A 36 -3.64 7.60 -5.96
CA GLY A 36 -3.44 8.28 -7.25
C GLY A 36 -3.76 7.37 -8.43
N VAL A 37 -3.19 6.15 -8.45
CA VAL A 37 -3.43 5.17 -9.53
C VAL A 37 -4.90 4.75 -9.59
N THR A 38 -5.52 4.47 -8.44
CA THR A 38 -6.94 4.04 -8.40
C THR A 38 -7.90 5.17 -8.73
N ALA A 39 -7.64 6.40 -8.29
CA ALA A 39 -8.44 7.57 -8.64
C ALA A 39 -8.32 7.93 -10.13
N TYR A 40 -7.12 7.82 -10.69
CA TYR A 40 -6.88 8.04 -12.11
C TYR A 40 -7.58 6.98 -12.98
N ALA A 41 -7.43 5.70 -12.62
CA ALA A 41 -8.13 4.60 -13.30
C ALA A 41 -9.66 4.74 -13.23
N ALA A 42 -10.17 5.23 -12.09
CA ALA A 42 -11.58 5.53 -11.92
C ALA A 42 -12.07 6.62 -12.88
N GLN A 43 -11.32 7.73 -13.02
CA GLN A 43 -11.66 8.81 -13.94
C GLN A 43 -11.62 8.37 -15.41
N GLN A 44 -10.62 7.57 -15.79
CA GLN A 44 -10.46 7.14 -17.18
C GLN A 44 -11.57 6.19 -17.65
N ARG A 45 -12.18 5.44 -16.72
CA ARG A 45 -13.21 4.43 -17.02
C ARG A 45 -14.64 4.87 -16.71
N GLU A 46 -14.86 6.16 -16.45
CA GLU A 46 -16.20 6.69 -16.16
C GLU A 46 -17.23 6.35 -17.24
N ARG A 47 -16.81 6.39 -18.52
CA ARG A 47 -17.68 6.06 -19.65
C ARG A 47 -18.12 4.59 -19.68
N GLU A 48 -17.19 3.67 -19.44
CA GLU A 48 -17.51 2.22 -19.38
C GLU A 48 -18.38 1.88 -18.17
N VAL A 49 -18.10 2.52 -17.04
CA VAL A 49 -18.85 2.34 -15.79
C VAL A 49 -20.28 2.86 -15.95
N ALA A 50 -20.47 4.03 -16.56
CA ALA A 50 -21.78 4.61 -16.83
C ALA A 50 -22.61 3.73 -17.78
N ILE A 51 -22.01 3.20 -18.85
CA ILE A 51 -22.69 2.29 -19.77
C ILE A 51 -23.09 0.99 -19.05
N ARG A 52 -22.21 0.40 -18.23
CA ARG A 52 -22.55 -0.81 -17.46
C ARG A 52 -23.71 -0.57 -16.48
N ILE A 53 -23.71 0.56 -15.78
CA ILE A 53 -24.80 0.91 -14.86
C ILE A 53 -26.11 1.14 -15.62
N ALA A 54 -26.06 1.81 -16.78
CA ALA A 54 -27.23 2.02 -17.64
C ALA A 54 -27.81 0.69 -18.19
N LEU A 55 -26.96 -0.32 -18.39
CA LEU A 55 -27.36 -1.69 -18.76
C LEU A 55 -27.80 -2.55 -17.56
N GLY A 56 -27.89 -1.98 -16.35
CA GLY A 56 -28.41 -2.65 -15.15
C GLY A 56 -27.35 -3.24 -14.21
N ALA A 57 -26.06 -2.96 -14.41
CA ALA A 57 -25.03 -3.42 -13.47
C ALA A 57 -25.13 -2.70 -12.12
N THR A 58 -25.03 -3.47 -11.04
CA THR A 58 -25.03 -2.93 -9.68
C THR A 58 -23.72 -2.19 -9.36
N ARG A 59 -23.81 -1.14 -8.53
CA ARG A 59 -22.65 -0.39 -8.01
C ARG A 59 -21.62 -1.29 -7.32
N SER A 60 -22.04 -2.42 -6.73
CA SER A 60 -21.16 -3.43 -6.13
C SER A 60 -20.24 -4.12 -7.14
N THR A 61 -20.72 -4.35 -8.37
CA THR A 61 -19.92 -4.96 -9.45
C THR A 61 -18.79 -4.05 -9.88
N VAL A 62 -19.05 -2.74 -9.95
CA VAL A 62 -18.05 -1.71 -10.26
C VAL A 62 -16.99 -1.64 -9.17
N VAL A 63 -17.41 -1.55 -7.90
CA VAL A 63 -16.47 -1.53 -6.76
C VAL A 63 -15.59 -2.79 -6.75
N ARG A 64 -16.16 -3.98 -7.00
CA ARG A 64 -15.41 -5.24 -7.04
C ARG A 64 -14.39 -5.29 -8.17
N MET A 65 -14.70 -4.67 -9.32
CA MET A 65 -13.76 -4.57 -10.44
C MET A 65 -12.53 -3.73 -10.06
N PHE A 66 -12.73 -2.53 -9.51
CA PHE A 66 -11.63 -1.69 -9.05
C PHE A 66 -10.83 -2.33 -7.90
N LEU A 67 -11.51 -3.02 -6.97
CA LEU A 67 -10.83 -3.77 -5.91
C LEU A 67 -9.95 -4.89 -6.45
N LYS A 68 -10.43 -5.66 -7.44
CA LYS A 68 -9.63 -6.72 -8.06
C LYS A 68 -8.38 -6.18 -8.72
N GLU A 69 -8.51 -5.08 -9.46
CA GLU A 69 -7.37 -4.43 -10.13
C GLU A 69 -6.36 -3.90 -9.11
N GLY A 70 -6.84 -3.26 -8.03
CA GLY A 70 -6.01 -2.83 -6.90
C GLY A 70 -5.30 -3.99 -6.18
N ILE A 71 -5.98 -5.12 -5.98
CA ILE A 71 -5.40 -6.33 -5.35
C ILE A 71 -4.26 -6.90 -6.20
N ILE A 72 -4.38 -6.90 -7.54
CA ILE A 72 -3.32 -7.39 -8.43
C ILE A 72 -2.08 -6.51 -8.27
N VAL A 73 -2.23 -5.18 -8.33
CA VAL A 73 -1.12 -4.24 -8.15
C VAL A 73 -0.49 -4.40 -6.76
N LEU A 74 -1.31 -4.55 -5.73
CA LEU A 74 -0.86 -4.80 -4.36
C LEU A 74 -0.03 -6.09 -4.28
N ALA A 75 -0.51 -7.19 -4.87
CA ALA A 75 0.16 -8.48 -4.83
C ALA A 75 1.57 -8.40 -5.47
N PHE A 76 1.69 -7.72 -6.61
CA PHE A 76 3.01 -7.46 -7.22
C PHE A 76 3.87 -6.59 -6.30
N GLY A 77 3.34 -5.52 -5.73
CA GLY A 77 4.07 -4.66 -4.80
C GLY A 77 4.61 -5.42 -3.59
N ILE A 78 3.80 -6.28 -2.97
CA ILE A 78 4.21 -7.13 -1.84
C ILE A 78 5.27 -8.14 -2.29
N ALA A 79 5.08 -8.82 -3.42
CA ALA A 79 6.06 -9.78 -3.93
C ALA A 79 7.42 -9.13 -4.18
N PHE A 80 7.46 -7.99 -4.86
CA PHE A 80 8.71 -7.24 -5.08
C PHE A 80 9.30 -6.70 -3.78
N GLY A 81 8.46 -6.22 -2.85
CA GLY A 81 8.91 -5.76 -1.54
C GLY A 81 9.57 -6.86 -0.72
N LEU A 82 8.98 -8.05 -0.68
CA LEU A 82 9.53 -9.22 0.01
C LEU A 82 10.84 -9.70 -0.63
N LEU A 83 10.92 -9.73 -1.97
CA LEU A 83 12.15 -10.08 -2.68
C LEU A 83 13.27 -9.06 -2.42
N GLY A 84 12.94 -7.77 -2.45
CA GLY A 84 13.89 -6.69 -2.14
C GLY A 84 14.36 -6.75 -0.69
N ALA A 85 13.45 -6.96 0.26
CA ALA A 85 13.78 -7.14 1.67
C ALA A 85 14.71 -8.34 1.88
N ALA A 86 14.43 -9.48 1.21
CA ALA A 86 15.28 -10.66 1.28
C ALA A 86 16.69 -10.41 0.72
N ALA A 87 16.80 -9.69 -0.40
CA ALA A 87 18.09 -9.34 -1.01
C ALA A 87 18.93 -8.44 -0.10
N VAL A 88 18.31 -7.40 0.49
CA VAL A 88 18.97 -6.49 1.43
C VAL A 88 19.37 -7.22 2.71
N ALA A 89 18.48 -8.04 3.26
CA ALA A 89 18.75 -8.83 4.46
C ALA A 89 19.95 -9.77 4.27
N ARG A 90 20.06 -10.43 3.12
CA ARG A 90 21.23 -11.26 2.78
C ARG A 90 22.52 -10.46 2.64
N MET A 91 22.47 -9.26 2.07
CA MET A 91 23.66 -8.40 1.94
C MET A 91 24.18 -7.95 3.30
N LEU A 92 23.27 -7.68 4.24
CA LEU A 92 23.58 -7.23 5.60
C LEU A 92 23.86 -8.38 6.58
N GLU A 93 23.65 -9.64 6.19
CA GLU A 93 23.88 -10.82 7.03
C GLU A 93 25.34 -10.89 7.55
N SER A 94 26.30 -10.43 6.76
CA SER A 94 27.72 -10.35 7.16
C SER A 94 28.02 -9.24 8.19
N GLN A 95 27.09 -8.31 8.40
CA GLN A 95 27.21 -7.16 9.31
C GLN A 95 26.38 -7.35 10.60
N LEU A 96 25.33 -8.18 10.56
CA LEU A 96 24.38 -8.40 11.65
C LEU A 96 24.67 -9.71 12.40
N TYR A 97 25.56 -9.68 13.38
CA TYR A 97 25.68 -10.78 14.35
C TYR A 97 24.46 -10.80 15.28
N GLY A 98 23.63 -11.85 15.21
CA GLY A 98 22.61 -12.15 16.22
C GLY A 98 21.17 -11.70 15.94
N VAL A 99 20.87 -11.14 14.76
CA VAL A 99 19.49 -10.82 14.34
C VAL A 99 19.10 -11.81 13.24
N GLN A 100 18.05 -12.60 13.44
CA GLN A 100 17.53 -13.46 12.38
C GLN A 100 17.10 -12.58 11.19
N PRO A 101 17.73 -12.71 10.01
CA PRO A 101 17.44 -11.84 8.86
C PRO A 101 16.00 -11.94 8.34
N PHE A 102 15.29 -12.99 8.77
CA PHE A 102 13.96 -13.37 8.29
C PHE A 102 13.01 -13.61 9.46
N ASP A 103 12.67 -12.56 10.19
CA ASP A 103 11.56 -12.63 11.13
C ASP A 103 10.23 -12.62 10.35
N ALA A 104 9.68 -13.82 10.16
CA ALA A 104 8.41 -14.02 9.47
C ALA A 104 7.26 -13.22 10.11
N SER A 105 7.30 -13.00 11.43
CA SER A 105 6.26 -12.24 12.13
C SER A 105 6.31 -10.75 11.77
N THR A 106 7.50 -10.17 11.71
CA THR A 106 7.72 -8.78 11.29
C THR A 106 7.33 -8.56 9.82
N LEU A 107 7.73 -9.47 8.93
CA LEU A 107 7.35 -9.41 7.50
C LEU A 107 5.84 -9.57 7.31
N ALA A 108 5.19 -10.49 8.03
CA ALA A 108 3.75 -10.67 7.99
C ALA A 108 3.00 -9.44 8.52
N ALA A 109 3.48 -8.84 9.62
CA ALA A 109 2.90 -7.63 10.18
C ALA A 109 3.02 -6.45 9.21
N ALA A 110 4.18 -6.26 8.58
CA ALA A 110 4.40 -5.22 7.59
C ALA A 110 3.51 -5.41 6.35
N ALA A 111 3.45 -6.64 5.80
CA ALA A 111 2.60 -6.96 4.67
C ALA A 111 1.11 -6.75 5.00
N GLY A 112 0.67 -7.16 6.20
CA GLY A 112 -0.70 -6.95 6.68
C GLY A 112 -1.04 -5.47 6.83
N LEU A 113 -0.13 -4.67 7.41
CA LEU A 113 -0.32 -3.23 7.58
C LEU A 113 -0.39 -2.49 6.25
N LEU A 114 0.50 -2.80 5.30
CA LEU A 114 0.47 -2.22 3.96
C LEU A 114 -0.78 -2.65 3.18
N THR A 115 -1.22 -3.90 3.33
CA THR A 115 -2.46 -4.39 2.73
C THR A 115 -3.67 -3.63 3.26
N ALA A 116 -3.78 -3.46 4.58
CA ALA A 116 -4.86 -2.71 5.19
C ALA A 116 -4.86 -1.24 4.72
N ALA A 117 -3.69 -0.59 4.72
CA ALA A 117 -3.54 0.79 4.27
C ALA A 117 -3.95 0.96 2.79
N ALA A 118 -3.53 0.04 1.92
CA ALA A 118 -3.89 0.05 0.52
C ALA A 118 -5.39 -0.17 0.28
N LEU A 119 -6.01 -1.11 1.00
CA LEU A 119 -7.45 -1.35 0.90
C LEU A 119 -8.25 -0.12 1.34
N LEU A 120 -7.84 0.53 2.43
CA LEU A 120 -8.44 1.78 2.91
C LEU A 120 -8.27 2.92 1.88
N ALA A 121 -7.09 3.04 1.29
CA ALA A 121 -6.79 4.02 0.26
C ALA A 121 -7.64 3.82 -0.99
N ALA A 122 -7.78 2.58 -1.46
CA ALA A 122 -8.51 2.22 -2.68
C ALA A 122 -10.04 2.24 -2.50
N TRP A 123 -10.56 2.07 -1.28
CA TRP A 123 -12.01 2.04 -1.05
C TRP A 123 -12.65 3.39 -1.38
N ARG A 124 -12.10 4.52 -0.92
CA ARG A 124 -12.66 5.85 -1.20
C ARG A 124 -12.83 6.16 -2.69
N PRO A 125 -11.81 6.05 -3.56
CA PRO A 125 -11.95 6.30 -4.98
C PRO A 125 -12.88 5.28 -5.67
N ALA A 126 -12.83 3.99 -5.28
CA ALA A 126 -13.74 2.98 -5.83
C ALA A 126 -15.22 3.29 -5.51
N LYS A 127 -15.51 3.72 -4.28
CA LYS A 127 -16.86 4.13 -3.87
C LYS A 127 -17.29 5.41 -4.56
N ARG A 128 -16.38 6.38 -4.73
CA ARG A 128 -16.64 7.63 -5.47
C ARG A 128 -16.96 7.36 -6.94
N ALA A 129 -16.20 6.49 -7.61
CA ALA A 129 -16.43 6.09 -9.00
C ALA A 129 -17.81 5.44 -9.18
N ALA A 130 -18.21 4.58 -8.25
CA ALA A 130 -19.53 3.94 -8.27
C ALA A 130 -20.68 4.86 -7.85
N ALA A 131 -20.38 6.03 -7.27
CA ALA A 131 -21.36 6.98 -6.77
C ALA A 131 -21.73 8.08 -7.76
N LYS A 132 -20.88 8.36 -8.77
CA LYS A 132 -21.16 9.34 -9.81
C LYS A 132 -22.44 8.98 -10.57
N ASP A 133 -23.32 9.95 -10.70
CA ASP A 133 -24.64 9.78 -11.29
C ASP A 133 -24.50 9.65 -12.81
N PRO A 134 -24.95 8.55 -13.45
CA PRO A 134 -24.80 8.34 -14.89
C PRO A 134 -25.43 9.46 -15.74
N LEU A 135 -26.41 10.18 -15.20
CA LEU A 135 -27.06 11.32 -15.87
C LEU A 135 -26.21 12.60 -15.87
N GLU A 136 -25.32 12.81 -14.88
CA GLU A 136 -24.36 13.94 -14.90
C GLU A 136 -23.19 13.64 -15.85
N ALA A 137 -22.70 12.41 -15.86
CA ALA A 137 -21.61 11.99 -16.76
C ALA A 137 -22.00 12.08 -18.26
N LEU A 138 -23.29 12.06 -18.58
CA LEU A 138 -23.79 12.19 -19.95
C LEU A 138 -24.02 13.66 -20.36
N LYS A 139 -24.16 14.59 -19.40
CA LYS A 139 -24.40 16.02 -19.66
C LYS A 139 -23.13 16.84 -19.90
N GLU A 140 -21.97 16.33 -19.50
CA GLU A 140 -20.66 16.93 -19.82
C GLU A 140 -20.15 16.56 -21.23
N ILE A 141 -20.99 15.92 -22.06
CA ILE A 141 -20.70 15.52 -23.44
C ILE A 141 -21.62 16.33 -24.38
#